data_AF-A0A9P6NZZ0-F1
#
_entry.id   AF-A0A9P6NZZ0-F1
#
_cell.length_a   1.000
_cell.length_b   1.000
_cell.length_c   1.000
_cell.angle_alpha   90.00
_cell.angle_beta   90.00
_cell.angle_gamma   90.00
#
_symmetry.space_group_name_H-M   'P 1'
#
loop_
_entity.id
_entity.type
_entity.pdbx_description
1 polymer ?
#
loop_
_entity_poly.entity_id
_entity_poly.type
_entity_poly.pdbx_seq_one_letter_code
_entity_poly.pdbx_strand_id
1 'polypeptide(L)'
;MSCQQFGKVLGLLGAIFLAHSAYSTYEHLAYLKAVDRSTDVPIEIVFECLLSALVSLFGVILSTDAFKNVLMEVEIAKMTIDKIDTRPSFISFNHRKVISTHAQLDRKFK
;
A
#
# COMPACT_ATOMS: atom_id res chain seq x y z
N MET A 1 12.05 -11.73 5.04
CA MET A 1 11.06 -10.63 4.85
C MET A 1 10.62 -10.67 3.41
N SER A 2 9.31 -10.60 3.11
CA SER A 2 8.88 -10.48 1.72
C SER A 2 9.44 -9.19 1.12
N CYS A 3 9.76 -9.20 -0.18
CA CYS A 3 10.31 -8.04 -0.90
C CYS A 3 9.51 -6.75 -0.62
N GLN A 4 8.19 -6.89 -0.50
CA GLN A 4 7.27 -5.82 -0.18
C GLN A 4 7.48 -5.20 1.21
N GLN A 5 7.77 -6.02 2.23
CA GLN A 5 8.05 -5.54 3.59
C GLN A 5 9.40 -4.82 3.65
N PHE A 6 10.38 -5.30 2.88
CA PHE A 6 11.65 -4.61 2.72
C PHE A 6 11.47 -3.24 2.05
N GLY A 7 10.66 -3.16 0.98
CA GLY A 7 10.30 -1.89 0.33
C GLY A 7 9.67 -0.88 1.30
N LYS A 8 8.73 -1.32 2.14
CA LYS A 8 8.11 -0.46 3.18
C LYS A 8 9.13 0.11 4.17
N VAL A 9 10.02 -0.74 4.67
CA VAL A 9 11.08 -0.32 5.61
C VAL A 9 12.04 0.66 4.93
N LEU A 10 12.45 0.36 3.69
CA LEU A 10 13.34 1.23 2.92
C LEU A 10 12.69 2.59 2.63
N GLY A 11 11.41 2.61 2.27
CA GLY A 11 10.64 3.84 2.04
C GLY A 11 10.49 4.68 3.31
N LEU A 12 10.23 4.05 4.46
CA LEU A 12 10.17 4.74 5.75
C LEU A 12 11.52 5.35 6.14
N LEU A 13 12.62 4.61 5.96
CA LEU A 13 13.96 5.14 6.21
C LEU A 13 14.29 6.31 5.28
N GLY A 14 13.97 6.18 3.98
CA GLY A 14 14.13 7.26 3.01
C GLY A 14 13.34 8.52 3.40
N ALA A 15 12.09 8.36 3.86
CA ALA A 15 11.27 9.47 4.33
C ALA A 15 11.83 10.16 5.58
N ILE A 16 12.38 9.39 6.54
CA ILE A 16 13.03 9.94 7.73
C ILE A 16 14.27 10.74 7.34
N PHE A 17 15.13 10.23 6.46
CA PHE A 17 16.30 10.98 5.98
C PHE A 17 15.91 12.22 5.18
N LEU A 18 14.83 12.16 4.40
CA LEU A 18 14.33 13.31 3.66
C LEU A 18 13.83 14.40 4.62
N ALA A 19 13.12 14.01 5.69
CA ALA A 19 12.71 14.93 6.75
C ALA A 19 13.91 15.52 7.51
N HIS A 20 14.94 14.71 7.76
CA HIS A 20 16.20 15.14 8.38
C HIS A 20 16.93 16.19 7.52
N SER A 21 17.02 15.96 6.20
CA SER A 21 17.61 16.93 5.27
C SER A 21 16.80 18.22 5.19
N ALA A 22 15.46 18.12 5.21
CA ALA A 22 14.59 19.30 5.25
C ALA A 22 14.78 20.12 6.54
N TYR A 23 14.90 19.45 7.69
CA TYR A 23 15.21 20.12 8.96
C TYR A 23 16.59 20.79 8.92
N SER A 24 17.61 20.09 8.43
CA SER A 24 18.98 20.63 8.29
C SER A 24 19.02 21.87 7.39
N THR A 25 18.27 21.83 6.28
CA THR A 25 18.14 22.99 5.38
C THR A 25 17.44 24.16 6.07
N TYR A 26 16.37 23.88 6.82
CA TYR A 26 15.63 24.91 7.56
C TYR A 26 16.51 25.58 8.61
N GLU A 27 17.22 24.80 9.43
CA GLU A 27 18.11 25.32 10.48
C GLU A 27 19.26 26.13 9.87
N HIS A 28 19.89 25.61 8.80
CA HIS A 28 20.97 26.31 8.11
C HIS A 28 20.52 27.66 7.56
N LEU A 29 19.36 27.72 6.91
CA LEU A 29 18.80 28.96 6.38
C LEU A 29 18.35 29.91 7.49
N ALA A 30 17.83 29.40 8.61
CA ALA A 30 17.48 30.22 9.76
C ALA A 30 18.74 30.87 10.38
N TYR A 31 19.82 30.11 10.50
CA TYR A 31 21.11 30.62 10.96
C TYR A 31 21.69 31.70 10.04
N LEU A 32 21.73 31.45 8.72
CA LEU A 32 22.27 32.43 7.76
C LEU A 32 21.48 33.74 7.76
N LYS A 33 20.16 33.67 7.92
CA LYS A 33 19.30 34.85 8.09
C LYS A 33 19.61 35.62 9.37
N ALA A 34 19.93 34.93 10.47
CA ALA A 34 20.26 35.58 11.73
C ALA A 34 21.63 36.29 11.71
N VAL A 35 22.54 35.86 10.84
CA VAL A 35 23.92 36.39 10.72
C VAL A 35 24.08 37.29 9.48
N ASP A 36 23.01 37.60 8.75
CA ASP A 36 23.02 38.38 7.51
C ASP A 36 24.05 37.89 6.47
N ARG A 37 24.15 36.56 6.30
CA ARG A 37 25.03 35.90 5.31
C ARG A 37 24.22 35.46 4.08
N SER A 38 24.93 35.13 2.99
CA SER A 38 24.28 34.59 1.78
C SER A 38 23.55 33.29 2.07
N THR A 39 22.44 33.03 1.36
CA THR A 39 21.55 31.88 1.56
C THR A 39 22.03 30.61 0.85
N ASP A 40 23.34 30.42 0.73
CA ASP A 40 23.90 29.27 0.02
C ASP A 40 23.76 28.00 0.87
N VAL A 41 23.27 26.92 0.27
CA VAL A 41 23.11 25.63 0.95
C VAL A 41 24.33 24.75 0.68
N PRO A 42 24.95 24.14 1.70
CA PRO A 42 26.11 23.27 1.53
C PRO A 42 25.76 22.04 0.68
N ILE A 43 26.72 21.59 -0.13
CA ILE A 43 26.54 20.51 -1.09
C ILE A 43 26.20 19.17 -0.41
N GLU A 44 26.64 19.00 0.83
CA GLU A 44 26.36 17.84 1.66
C GLU A 44 24.85 17.69 1.93
N ILE A 45 24.17 18.79 2.29
CA ILE A 45 22.71 18.79 2.52
C ILE A 45 21.96 18.51 1.21
N VAL A 46 22.43 19.09 0.10
CA VAL A 46 21.84 18.87 -1.23
C VAL A 46 21.96 17.40 -1.64
N PHE A 47 23.12 16.79 -1.41
CA PHE A 47 23.36 15.39 -1.71
C PHE A 47 22.52 14.46 -0.82
N GLU A 48 22.42 14.74 0.48
CA GLU A 48 21.56 14.00 1.41
C GLU A 48 20.07 14.08 1.00
N CYS A 49 19.60 15.26 0.58
CA CYS A 49 18.24 15.47 0.07
C CYS A 49 17.97 14.64 -1.18
N LEU A 50 18.88 14.70 -2.17
CA LEU A 50 18.75 13.94 -3.42
C LEU A 50 18.78 12.43 -3.17
N LEU A 51 19.72 11.96 -2.34
CA LEU A 51 19.87 10.54 -2.05
C LEU A 51 18.66 10.01 -1.28
N SER A 52 18.19 10.74 -0.26
CA SER A 52 17.01 10.35 0.52
C SER A 52 15.72 10.34 -0.33
N ALA A 53 15.57 11.29 -1.26
CA ALA A 53 14.47 11.29 -2.22
C ALA A 53 14.50 10.06 -3.14
N LEU A 54 15.67 9.69 -3.67
CA LEU A 54 15.83 8.48 -4.48
C LEU A 54 15.53 7.21 -3.69
N VAL A 55 16.06 7.09 -2.47
CA VAL A 55 15.81 5.94 -1.59
C VAL A 55 14.32 5.81 -1.27
N SER A 56 13.65 6.92 -0.97
CA SER A 56 12.19 6.96 -0.75
C SER A 56 11.43 6.47 -1.98
N LEU A 57 11.78 6.96 -3.17
CA LEU A 57 11.18 6.54 -4.44
C LEU A 57 11.33 5.03 -4.67
N PHE A 58 12.54 4.49 -4.52
CA PHE A 58 12.78 3.05 -4.67
C PHE A 58 12.05 2.23 -3.62
N GLY A 59 11.99 2.69 -2.37
CA GLY A 59 11.23 2.04 -1.31
C GLY A 59 9.74 1.93 -1.64
N VAL A 60 9.14 3.00 -2.17
CA VAL A 60 7.74 2.98 -2.60
C VAL A 60 7.51 2.00 -3.75
N ILE A 61 8.35 2.03 -4.79
CA ILE A 61 8.24 1.12 -5.95
C ILE A 61 8.32 -0.35 -5.50
N LEU A 62 9.25 -0.68 -4.60
CA LEU A 62 9.41 -2.04 -4.08
C LEU A 62 8.30 -2.46 -3.10
N SER A 63 7.58 -1.51 -2.52
CA SER A 63 6.44 -1.79 -1.64
C SER A 63 5.15 -2.13 -2.40
N THR A 64 5.07 -1.85 -3.70
CA THR A 64 3.87 -2.13 -4.49
C THR A 64 3.73 -3.62 -4.81
N ASP A 65 2.48 -4.11 -4.86
CA ASP A 65 2.19 -5.48 -5.30
C ASP A 65 2.45 -5.67 -6.79
N ALA A 66 2.68 -6.91 -7.20
CA ALA A 66 2.80 -7.25 -8.61
C ALA A 66 1.51 -6.91 -9.37
N PHE A 67 1.66 -6.48 -10.62
CA PHE A 67 0.51 -6.22 -11.49
C PHE A 67 -0.34 -7.49 -11.65
N LYS A 68 -1.65 -7.35 -11.41
CA LYS A 68 -2.62 -8.43 -11.67
C LYS A 68 -2.97 -8.45 -13.16
N ASN A 69 -3.12 -9.65 -13.72
CA ASN A 69 -3.57 -9.83 -15.09
C ASN A 69 -5.02 -9.32 -15.26
N VAL A 70 -5.27 -8.56 -16.32
CA VAL A 70 -6.59 -8.00 -16.67
C VAL A 70 -7.48 -8.97 -17.45
N LEU A 71 -6.92 -10.01 -18.09
CA LEU A 71 -7.70 -10.94 -18.89
C LEU A 71 -8.61 -11.81 -18.03
N MET A 72 -9.91 -11.77 -18.33
CA MET A 72 -10.93 -12.55 -17.63
C MET A 72 -10.73 -14.06 -17.81
N GLU A 73 -10.26 -14.51 -18.98
CA GLU A 73 -9.97 -15.92 -19.26
C GLU A 73 -9.00 -16.53 -18.25
N VAL A 74 -7.96 -15.78 -17.89
CA VAL A 74 -6.95 -16.19 -16.92
C VAL A 74 -7.53 -16.29 -15.51
N GLU A 75 -8.52 -15.46 -15.18
CA GLU A 75 -9.21 -15.55 -13.89
C GLU A 75 -10.25 -16.67 -13.87
N ILE A 76 -11.00 -16.87 -14.96
CA ILE A 76 -11.97 -17.96 -15.12
C ILE A 76 -11.26 -19.32 -15.05
N ALA A 77 -10.07 -19.45 -15.64
CA ALA A 77 -9.28 -20.67 -15.59
C ALA A 77 -8.85 -21.09 -14.16
N LYS A 78 -8.83 -20.14 -13.21
CA LYS A 78 -8.52 -20.42 -11.79
C LYS A 78 -9.77 -20.80 -10.97
N MET A 79 -10.97 -20.59 -11.51
CA MET A 79 -12.22 -20.86 -10.81
C MET A 79 -12.66 -22.32 -11.02
N THR A 80 -13.25 -22.93 -9.99
CA THR A 80 -13.86 -24.26 -10.08
C THR A 80 -15.23 -24.19 -10.75
N ILE A 81 -15.67 -25.30 -11.35
CA ILE A 81 -17.01 -25.42 -11.96
C ILE A 81 -18.08 -25.02 -10.96
N ASP A 82 -18.01 -25.49 -9.71
CA ASP A 82 -19.00 -25.19 -8.67
C ASP A 82 -19.16 -23.68 -8.41
N LYS A 83 -18.07 -22.92 -8.54
CA LYS A 83 -18.06 -21.47 -8.31
C LYS A 83 -18.68 -20.70 -9.48
N ILE A 84 -18.52 -21.19 -10.70
CA ILE A 84 -19.10 -20.61 -11.92
C ILE A 84 -20.56 -21.02 -12.07
N ASP A 85 -20.90 -22.25 -11.71
CA ASP A 85 -22.26 -22.82 -11.84
C ASP A 85 -23.20 -22.41 -10.70
N THR A 86 -22.68 -21.83 -9.62
CA THR A 86 -23.51 -21.24 -8.58
C THR A 86 -24.33 -20.08 -9.14
N ARG A 87 -25.65 -20.26 -9.21
CA ARG A 87 -26.63 -19.23 -9.59
C ARG A 87 -27.33 -18.69 -8.34
N PRO A 88 -26.79 -17.65 -7.67
CA PRO A 88 -27.29 -17.19 -6.37
C PRO A 88 -28.75 -16.74 -6.43
N SER A 89 -29.17 -16.15 -7.54
CA SER A 89 -30.56 -15.73 -7.78
C SER A 89 -31.56 -16.88 -7.91
N PHE A 90 -31.09 -18.11 -8.12
CA PHE A 90 -31.92 -19.30 -8.34
C PHE A 90 -31.63 -20.42 -7.33
N ILE A 91 -31.03 -20.09 -6.18
CA ILE A 91 -30.78 -21.09 -5.13
C ILE A 91 -32.11 -21.58 -4.55
N SER A 92 -32.34 -22.89 -4.61
CA SER A 92 -33.44 -23.56 -3.90
C SER A 92 -32.97 -24.04 -2.53
N PHE A 93 -33.67 -23.64 -1.48
CA PHE A 93 -33.40 -24.08 -0.10
C PHE A 93 -34.09 -25.42 0.26
N ASN A 94 -34.84 -26.04 -0.67
CA ASN A 94 -35.49 -27.33 -0.46
C ASN A 94 -34.60 -28.50 -0.94
N HIS A 95 -33.45 -28.71 -0.29
CA HIS A 95 -32.51 -29.80 -0.59
C HIS A 95 -32.17 -30.65 0.66
N ARG A 96 -31.61 -31.85 0.45
CA ARG A 96 -31.59 -32.99 1.41
C ARG A 96 -30.95 -32.72 2.78
N LYS A 97 -30.25 -31.60 2.97
CA LYS A 97 -29.73 -31.15 4.27
C LYS A 97 -29.72 -29.62 4.36
N VAL A 98 -30.85 -29.03 4.71
CA VAL A 98 -30.90 -27.67 5.25
C VAL A 98 -31.34 -27.78 6.70
N ILE A 99 -30.37 -27.84 7.61
CA ILE A 99 -30.62 -27.51 9.01
C ILE A 99 -30.50 -26.00 9.06
N SER A 100 -31.64 -25.32 9.08
CA SER A 100 -31.68 -23.85 9.17
C SER A 100 -30.92 -23.40 10.42
N THR A 101 -29.85 -22.64 10.25
CA THR A 101 -29.25 -21.84 11.33
C THR A 101 -30.34 -21.01 11.99
N HIS A 102 -30.32 -20.85 13.32
CA HIS A 102 -31.38 -20.15 14.09
C HIS A 102 -31.83 -18.82 13.47
N ALA A 103 -30.92 -18.06 12.86
CA ALA A 103 -31.21 -16.81 12.16
C ALA A 103 -32.20 -16.91 10.97
N GLN A 104 -32.37 -18.08 10.35
CA GLN A 104 -33.34 -18.30 9.29
C GLN A 104 -34.73 -18.74 9.81
N LEU A 105 -34.82 -19.29 11.03
CA LEU A 105 -36.09 -19.68 11.66
C LEU A 105 -36.88 -18.46 12.13
N ASP A 106 -36.21 -17.43 12.65
CA ASP A 106 -36.86 -16.20 13.16
C ASP A 106 -37.55 -15.37 12.06
N ARG A 107 -37.15 -15.50 10.79
CA ARG A 107 -37.80 -14.80 9.66
C ARG A 107 -39.15 -15.39 9.26
N LYS A 108 -39.51 -16.58 9.73
CA LYS A 108 -40.75 -17.27 9.33
C LYS A 108 -41.99 -16.87 10.14
N PHE A 109 -41.84 -16.02 11.17
CA PHE A 109 -42.94 -15.60 12.04
C PHE A 109 -43.14 -14.07 11.98
N LYS A 110 -43.83 -13.59 10.95
CA LYS A 110 -44.64 -12.36 11.00
C LYS A 110 -45.76 -12.43 9.97
#